data_AF-A0A3C1B983-F1
#
_entry.id   AF-A0A3C1B983-F1
#
_cell.length_a   1.000
_cell.length_b   1.000
_cell.length_c   1.000
_cell.angle_alpha   90.00
_cell.angle_beta   90.00
_cell.angle_gamma   90.00
#
_symmetry.space_group_name_H-M   'P 1'
#
loop_
_entity.id
_entity.type
_entity.pdbx_description
1 polymer ?
#
loop_
_entity_poly.entity_id
_entity_poly.type
_entity_poly.pdbx_seq_one_letter_code
_entity_poly.pdbx_strand_id
1 'polypeptide(L)'
;ILVLARHRAAASALTEAFRHRETRKIYWAAVAGVPAPKSGTIKYGLVKSTAHGAKGAGEKMHCVHPHDVASVEGAKRALTDYRVLSALAKRCAWVALAPITGRTHQLRAHMAEIGHPIIGDGKYGGSSQDNLGDGWGA
;
A
#
# COMPACT_ATOMS: atom_id res chain seq x y z
N ILE A 1 -9.39 -10.98 4.79
CA ILE A 1 -9.47 -12.45 4.54
C ILE A 1 -8.10 -13.05 4.73
N LEU A 2 -7.99 -14.13 5.50
CA LEU A 2 -6.78 -14.93 5.66
C LEU A 2 -7.12 -16.37 5.24
N VAL A 3 -6.28 -16.97 4.40
CA VAL A 3 -6.45 -18.35 3.94
C VAL A 3 -5.37 -19.21 4.58
N LEU A 4 -5.77 -20.31 5.21
CA LEU A 4 -4.87 -21.27 5.86
C LEU A 4 -5.06 -22.64 5.22
N ALA A 5 -3.96 -23.27 4.82
CA ALA A 5 -4.00 -24.62 4.26
C ALA A 5 -4.18 -25.67 5.36
N ARG A 6 -5.14 -26.59 5.19
CA ARG A 6 -5.38 -27.69 6.15
C ARG A 6 -4.36 -28.83 6.04
N HIS A 7 -3.71 -28.99 4.88
CA HIS A 7 -2.75 -30.05 4.60
C HIS A 7 -1.71 -29.61 3.55
N ARG A 8 -0.61 -30.37 3.44
CA ARG A 8 0.55 -30.04 2.58
C ARG A 8 0.19 -29.82 1.12
N ALA A 9 -0.66 -30.68 0.54
CA ALA A 9 -1.08 -30.53 -0.87
C ALA A 9 -1.82 -29.20 -1.11
N ALA A 10 -2.73 -28.80 -0.22
CA ALA A 10 -3.41 -27.51 -0.31
C ALA A 10 -2.44 -26.33 -0.11
N ALA A 11 -1.43 -26.47 0.76
CA ALA A 11 -0.41 -25.44 0.94
C ALA A 11 0.42 -25.22 -0.34
N SER A 12 0.78 -26.30 -1.02
CA SER A 12 1.47 -26.24 -2.31
C SER A 12 0.61 -25.55 -3.37
N ALA A 13 -0.64 -26.00 -3.53
CA ALA A 13 -1.56 -25.43 -4.52
C ALA A 13 -1.85 -23.94 -4.26
N LEU A 14 -2.07 -23.53 -3.01
CA LEU A 14 -2.26 -22.12 -2.66
C LEU A 14 -0.99 -21.29 -2.94
N THR A 15 0.19 -21.83 -2.60
CA THR A 15 1.47 -21.15 -2.87
C THR A 15 1.67 -20.92 -4.36
N GLU A 16 1.34 -21.91 -5.18
CA GLU A 16 1.40 -21.83 -6.64
C GLU A 16 0.42 -20.78 -7.19
N ALA A 17 -0.86 -20.82 -6.80
CA ALA A 17 -1.85 -19.83 -7.20
C ALA A 17 -1.44 -18.39 -6.85
N PHE A 18 -0.86 -18.17 -5.65
CA PHE A 18 -0.33 -16.86 -5.27
C PHE A 18 0.92 -16.47 -6.07
N ARG A 19 1.80 -17.43 -6.40
CA ARG A 19 3.02 -17.22 -7.20
C ARG A 19 2.67 -16.82 -8.64
N HIS A 20 1.72 -17.50 -9.25
CA HIS A 20 1.23 -17.24 -10.61
C HIS A 20 0.26 -16.07 -10.69
N ARG A 21 -0.08 -15.43 -9.56
CA ARG A 21 -0.99 -14.27 -9.47
C ARG A 21 -2.40 -14.56 -9.99
N GLU A 22 -2.82 -15.81 -9.94
CA GLU A 22 -4.16 -16.25 -10.34
C GLU A 22 -5.22 -15.78 -9.35
N THR A 23 -4.81 -15.49 -8.11
CA THR A 23 -5.68 -14.95 -7.07
C THR A 23 -5.78 -13.42 -7.15
N ARG A 24 -6.98 -12.92 -7.50
CA ARG A 24 -7.30 -11.50 -7.35
C ARG A 24 -7.59 -11.17 -5.90
N LYS A 25 -6.89 -10.18 -5.35
CA LYS A 25 -7.11 -9.65 -3.99
C LYS A 25 -7.62 -8.22 -4.10
N ILE A 26 -8.66 -7.89 -3.35
CA ILE A 26 -9.18 -6.53 -3.22
C ILE A 26 -9.26 -6.21 -1.73
N TYR A 27 -8.66 -5.09 -1.36
CA TYR A 27 -8.67 -4.56 -0.01
C TYR A 27 -9.43 -3.24 -0.02
N TRP A 28 -10.15 -2.97 1.06
CA TRP A 28 -10.84 -1.69 1.24
C TRP A 28 -10.12 -0.88 2.30
N ALA A 29 -9.97 0.42 2.06
CA ALA A 29 -9.32 1.33 2.97
C ALA A 29 -10.06 2.68 2.99
N ALA A 30 -10.18 3.26 4.19
CA ALA A 30 -10.45 4.68 4.34
C ALA A 30 -9.11 5.43 4.28
N VAL A 31 -9.02 6.44 3.42
CA VAL A 31 -7.78 7.18 3.17
C VAL A 31 -8.00 8.67 3.39
N ALA A 32 -6.95 9.38 3.80
CA ALA A 32 -6.98 10.82 3.95
C ALA A 32 -7.07 11.51 2.58
N GLY A 33 -7.91 12.54 2.46
CA GLY A 33 -8.18 13.23 1.20
C GLY A 33 -8.95 12.37 0.20
N VAL A 34 -8.95 12.77 -1.07
CA VAL A 34 -9.57 12.03 -2.17
C VAL A 34 -8.57 11.91 -3.32
N PRO A 35 -8.08 10.69 -3.64
CA PRO A 35 -7.20 10.47 -4.77
C PRO A 35 -7.75 11.05 -6.08
N ALA A 36 -6.89 11.80 -6.77
CA ALA A 36 -7.12 12.32 -8.12
C ALA A 36 -5.99 11.83 -9.03
N PRO A 37 -6.29 11.09 -10.12
CA PRO A 37 -7.60 10.66 -10.59
C PRO A 37 -8.31 9.66 -9.64
N LYS A 38 -9.64 9.49 -9.78
CA LYS A 38 -10.43 8.57 -8.92
C LYS A 38 -10.10 7.09 -9.12
N SER A 39 -9.34 6.74 -10.15
CA SER A 39 -8.81 5.39 -10.34
C SER A 39 -7.52 5.44 -11.14
N GLY A 40 -6.63 4.50 -10.89
CA GLY A 40 -5.38 4.38 -11.61
C GLY A 40 -4.51 3.26 -11.06
N THR A 41 -3.25 3.24 -11.49
CA THR A 41 -2.24 2.29 -11.03
C THR A 41 -1.10 3.06 -10.37
N ILE A 42 -0.82 2.76 -9.11
CA ILE A 42 0.34 3.27 -8.39
C ILE A 42 1.52 2.37 -8.73
N LYS A 43 2.58 2.95 -9.31
CA LYS A 43 3.79 2.25 -9.77
C LYS A 43 4.99 2.82 -9.03
N TYR A 44 5.55 2.07 -8.09
CA TYR A 44 6.80 2.42 -7.39
C TYR A 44 7.61 1.15 -7.15
N GLY A 45 8.90 1.29 -6.88
CA GLY A 45 9.68 0.26 -6.18
C GLY A 45 9.42 0.34 -4.68
N LEU A 46 9.61 -0.78 -3.98
CA LEU A 46 9.64 -0.81 -2.52
C LEU A 46 10.95 -1.42 -2.04
N VAL A 47 11.60 -0.72 -1.12
CA VAL A 47 12.82 -1.18 -0.43
C VAL A 47 12.59 -1.13 1.08
N LYS A 48 13.16 -2.10 1.80
CA LYS A 48 13.07 -2.12 3.27
C LYS A 48 13.99 -1.04 3.83
N SER A 49 13.50 -0.29 4.80
CA SER A 49 14.31 0.68 5.54
C SER A 49 15.48 -0.02 6.25
N THR A 50 16.69 0.51 6.09
CA THR A 50 17.89 0.07 6.83
C THR A 50 18.03 0.76 8.19
N ALA A 51 17.12 1.69 8.53
CA ALA A 51 17.17 2.42 9.79
C ALA A 51 16.98 1.48 11.00
N HIS A 52 17.99 1.44 11.87
CA HIS A 52 17.93 0.75 13.16
C HIS A 52 17.43 1.77 14.19
N GLY A 53 16.14 1.74 14.50
CA GLY A 53 15.52 2.70 15.42
C GLY A 53 14.40 2.07 16.25
N ALA A 54 14.05 2.74 17.35
CA ALA A 54 12.96 2.31 18.23
C ALA A 54 11.62 2.19 17.47
N LYS A 55 10.75 1.28 17.94
CA LYS A 55 9.39 1.02 17.39
C LYS A 55 9.35 0.46 15.96
N GLY A 56 10.28 -0.43 15.58
CA GLY A 56 10.18 -1.18 14.32
C GLY A 56 10.40 -0.33 13.06
N ALA A 57 11.19 0.74 13.17
CA ALA A 57 11.58 1.61 12.06
C ALA A 57 12.27 0.84 10.92
N GLY A 58 12.98 -0.25 11.25
CA GLY A 58 13.60 -1.16 10.27
C GLY A 58 12.62 -2.02 9.47
N GLU A 59 11.32 -2.01 9.79
CA GLU A 59 10.30 -2.76 9.04
C GLU A 59 9.46 -1.88 8.08
N LYS A 60 9.72 -0.57 8.07
CA LYS A 60 9.07 0.36 7.15
C LYS A 60 9.58 0.10 5.73
N MET A 61 8.69 0.18 4.75
CA MET A 61 9.05 0.13 3.34
C MET A 61 9.08 1.56 2.79
N HIS A 62 10.08 1.89 2.00
CA HIS A 62 10.16 3.18 1.32
C HIS A 62 9.86 3.00 -0.16
N CYS A 63 9.09 3.94 -0.70
CA CYS A 63 8.84 4.00 -2.12
C CYS A 63 10.08 4.52 -2.85
N VAL A 64 10.39 3.90 -3.99
CA VAL A 64 11.47 4.28 -4.89
C VAL A 64 10.82 4.61 -6.22
N HIS A 65 11.16 5.77 -6.79
CA HIS A 65 10.58 6.18 -8.06
C HIS A 65 10.87 5.12 -9.15
N PRO A 66 9.93 4.81 -10.07
CA PRO A 66 10.08 3.74 -11.06
C PRO A 66 11.36 3.75 -11.90
N HIS A 67 11.94 4.93 -12.13
CA HIS A 67 13.19 5.09 -12.88
C HIS A 67 14.41 4.62 -12.08
N ASP A 68 14.37 4.72 -10.75
CA ASP A 68 15.51 4.45 -9.87
C ASP A 68 15.49 3.02 -9.31
N VAL A 69 14.44 2.25 -9.56
CA VAL A 69 14.30 0.89 -9.01
C VAL A 69 15.46 -0.03 -9.42
N ALA A 70 16.04 0.18 -10.61
CA ALA A 70 17.17 -0.61 -11.08
C ALA A 70 18.50 -0.22 -10.42
N SER A 71 18.64 1.02 -9.96
CA SER A 71 19.87 1.53 -9.33
C SER A 71 19.86 1.41 -7.81
N VAL A 72 18.70 1.18 -7.18
CA VAL A 72 18.58 1.01 -5.73
C VAL A 72 18.65 -0.47 -5.34
N GLU A 73 19.71 -0.84 -4.62
CA GLU A 73 19.89 -2.21 -4.12
C GLU A 73 18.71 -2.65 -3.24
N GLY A 74 18.20 -3.86 -3.49
CA GLY A 74 17.09 -4.45 -2.75
C GLY A 74 15.71 -3.87 -3.07
N ALA A 75 15.60 -2.82 -3.91
CA ALA A 75 14.33 -2.31 -4.37
C ALA A 75 13.62 -3.31 -5.29
N LYS A 76 12.33 -3.53 -5.04
CA LYS A 76 11.50 -4.43 -5.86
C LYS A 76 10.29 -3.69 -6.39
N ARG A 77 10.00 -3.83 -7.69
CA ARG A 77 8.79 -3.26 -8.30
C ARG A 77 7.53 -3.70 -7.54
N ALA A 78 6.65 -2.73 -7.32
CA ALA A 78 5.38 -2.86 -6.65
C ALA A 78 4.29 -2.13 -7.44
N LEU A 79 3.16 -2.81 -7.68
CA LEU A 79 2.06 -2.30 -8.46
C LEU A 79 0.73 -2.54 -7.74
N THR A 80 -0.04 -1.47 -7.60
CA THR A 80 -1.37 -1.48 -6.98
C THR A 80 -2.33 -0.71 -7.85
N ASP A 81 -3.39 -1.36 -8.29
CA ASP A 81 -4.53 -0.68 -8.88
C ASP A 81 -5.45 -0.16 -7.78
N TYR A 82 -6.02 1.03 -7.98
CA TYR A 82 -6.96 1.60 -7.03
C TYR A 82 -8.19 2.19 -7.71
N ARG A 83 -9.28 2.28 -6.95
CA ARG A 83 -10.51 3.00 -7.32
C ARG A 83 -11.16 3.58 -6.08
N VAL A 84 -11.44 4.88 -6.10
CA VAL A 84 -12.31 5.56 -5.14
C VAL A 84 -13.73 5.06 -5.35
N LEU A 85 -14.30 4.43 -4.32
CA LEU A 85 -15.69 3.95 -4.32
C LEU A 85 -16.66 5.04 -3.86
N SER A 86 -16.26 5.82 -2.85
CA SER A 86 -17.03 6.93 -2.31
C SER A 86 -16.08 7.94 -1.64
N ALA A 87 -16.52 9.18 -1.47
CA ALA A 87 -15.75 10.24 -0.83
C ALA A 87 -16.64 11.04 0.14
N LEU A 88 -16.05 11.43 1.26
CA LEU A 88 -16.62 12.39 2.20
C LEU A 88 -16.06 13.78 1.90
N ALA A 89 -16.75 14.49 1.00
CA ALA A 89 -16.29 15.76 0.43
C ALA A 89 -14.84 15.64 -0.06
N LYS A 90 -13.92 16.46 0.48
CA LYS A 90 -12.48 16.41 0.18
C LYS A 90 -11.64 15.81 1.31
N ARG A 91 -12.25 15.35 2.40
CA ARG A 91 -11.53 14.99 3.64
C ARG A 91 -11.06 13.55 3.66
N CYS A 92 -11.85 12.63 3.10
CA CYS A 92 -11.61 11.19 3.17
C CYS A 92 -12.25 10.49 1.97
N ALA A 93 -11.67 9.37 1.55
CA ALA A 93 -12.24 8.49 0.53
C ALA A 93 -12.24 7.03 0.98
N TRP A 94 -13.28 6.30 0.60
CA TRP A 94 -13.32 4.85 0.64
C TRP A 94 -12.75 4.32 -0.67
N VAL A 95 -11.66 3.56 -0.59
CA VAL A 95 -10.89 3.13 -1.75
C VAL A 95 -10.79 1.61 -1.81
N ALA A 96 -11.07 1.04 -2.98
CA ALA A 96 -10.70 -0.32 -3.31
C ALA A 96 -9.26 -0.37 -3.85
N LEU A 97 -8.45 -1.26 -3.30
CA LEU A 97 -7.04 -1.46 -3.62
C LEU A 97 -6.81 -2.90 -4.06
N ALA A 98 -6.30 -3.08 -5.28
CA ALA A 98 -6.01 -4.37 -5.87
C ALA A 98 -4.49 -4.49 -6.13
N PRO A 99 -3.72 -5.10 -5.22
CA PRO A 99 -2.29 -5.27 -5.41
C PRO A 99 -2.00 -6.34 -6.47
N ILE A 100 -1.31 -5.95 -7.54
CA ILE A 100 -0.84 -6.85 -8.60
C ILE A 100 0.44 -7.59 -8.16
N THR A 101 1.24 -6.97 -7.30
CA THR A 101 2.38 -7.58 -6.62
C THR A 101 2.08 -7.77 -5.13
N GLY A 102 2.82 -8.65 -4.43
CA GLY A 102 2.62 -8.91 -3.00
C GLY A 102 3.81 -8.48 -2.14
N ARG A 103 4.16 -7.18 -2.08
CA ARG A 103 5.24 -6.70 -1.21
C ARG A 103 4.74 -6.38 0.19
N THR A 104 5.60 -6.54 1.20
CA THR A 104 5.31 -6.15 2.58
C THR A 104 4.85 -4.70 2.62
N HIS A 105 3.80 -4.40 3.39
CA HIS A 105 3.22 -3.05 3.54
C HIS A 105 2.86 -2.29 2.25
N GLN A 106 2.79 -2.96 1.09
CA GLN A 106 2.69 -2.30 -0.21
C GLN A 106 1.57 -1.26 -0.31
N LEU A 107 0.34 -1.65 0.09
CA LEU A 107 -0.82 -0.77 0.00
C LEU A 107 -0.67 0.47 0.89
N ARG A 108 -0.11 0.28 2.08
CA ARG A 108 0.11 1.34 3.06
C ARG A 108 1.14 2.35 2.57
N ALA A 109 2.28 1.86 2.08
CA ALA A 109 3.34 2.68 1.52
C ALA A 109 2.87 3.42 0.26
N HIS A 110 2.20 2.72 -0.67
CA HIS A 110 1.68 3.33 -1.89
C HIS A 110 0.68 4.44 -1.62
N MET A 111 -0.27 4.22 -0.71
CA MET A 111 -1.30 5.22 -0.40
C MET A 111 -0.68 6.47 0.24
N ALA A 112 0.29 6.29 1.15
CA ALA A 112 1.02 7.41 1.73
C ALA A 112 1.89 8.16 0.70
N GLU A 113 2.56 7.43 -0.20
CA GLU A 113 3.41 7.99 -1.26
C GLU A 113 2.64 8.92 -2.20
N ILE A 114 1.39 8.58 -2.53
CA ILE A 114 0.54 9.43 -3.37
C ILE A 114 -0.20 10.52 -2.57
N GLY A 115 0.17 10.76 -1.31
CA GLY A 115 -0.41 11.82 -0.47
C GLY A 115 -1.76 11.48 0.17
N HIS A 116 -2.20 10.22 0.10
CA HIS A 116 -3.50 9.79 0.62
C HIS A 116 -3.32 8.61 1.59
N PRO A 117 -2.61 8.78 2.73
CA PRO A 117 -2.33 7.68 3.65
C PRO A 117 -3.61 7.03 4.18
N ILE A 118 -3.51 5.75 4.52
CA ILE A 118 -4.60 5.01 5.17
C ILE A 118 -4.82 5.60 6.57
N ILE A 119 -6.07 5.91 6.89
CA ILE A 119 -6.45 6.49 8.18
C ILE A 119 -6.12 5.49 9.30
N GLY A 120 -5.55 5.98 10.40
CA GLY A 120 -5.08 5.15 11.52
C GLY A 120 -3.75 4.43 11.30
N ASP A 121 -3.10 4.61 10.14
CA ASP A 121 -1.77 4.05 9.90
C ASP A 121 -0.66 4.92 10.52
N GLY A 122 -0.34 4.68 11.79
CA GLY A 122 0.72 5.43 12.48
C GLY A 122 2.15 5.25 11.93
N LYS A 123 2.39 4.26 11.04
CA LYS A 123 3.72 4.03 10.44
C LYS A 123 3.94 4.86 9.16
N TYR A 124 2.87 5.05 8.39
CA TYR A 124 2.92 5.72 7.07
C TYR A 124 2.16 7.04 7.00
N GLY A 125 1.17 7.27 7.88
CA GLY A 125 0.33 8.46 7.88
C GLY A 125 0.87 9.67 8.65
N GLY A 126 2.10 9.61 9.18
CA GLY A 126 2.69 10.69 9.98
C GLY A 126 1.97 10.93 11.33
N SER A 127 2.55 11.78 12.17
CA SER A 127 1.92 12.24 13.42
C SER A 127 0.88 13.34 13.20
N SER A 128 0.83 13.98 12.02
CA SER A 128 -0.18 14.98 11.68
C SER A 128 -1.47 14.35 11.17
N GLN A 129 -2.00 13.38 11.94
CA GLN A 129 -3.44 13.11 12.19
C GLN A 129 -4.39 14.31 12.10
N ASP A 130 -3.87 15.52 12.26
CA ASP A 130 -4.65 16.75 12.41
C ASP A 130 -5.12 17.27 11.06
N ASN A 131 -6.39 17.02 10.78
CA ASN A 131 -7.12 17.73 9.75
C ASN A 131 -7.50 19.11 10.29
N LEU A 132 -6.63 20.11 10.10
CA LEU A 132 -6.79 21.49 10.58
C LEU A 132 -7.97 22.26 9.99
N GLY A 133 -8.83 21.61 9.20
CA GLY A 133 -10.05 22.23 8.65
C GLY A 133 -10.00 22.39 7.14
N ASP A 134 -8.81 22.56 6.56
CA ASP A 134 -8.62 22.94 5.15
C ASP A 134 -8.23 21.78 4.21
N GLY A 135 -8.22 20.56 4.74
CA GLY A 135 -7.88 19.36 3.98
C GLY A 135 -6.44 18.91 4.19
N TRP A 136 -6.19 17.65 3.85
CA TRP A 136 -4.87 17.06 3.91
C TRP A 136 -4.05 17.59 2.73
N GLY A 137 -3.06 18.45 3.00
CA GLY A 137 -2.18 19.03 1.99
C GLY A 137 -2.59 20.41 1.46
N ALA A 138 -3.29 21.22 2.27
CA ALA A 138 -3.27 22.67 2.11
C ALA A 138 -1.98 23.24 2.75
#